data_AF-A0AAU8DE88-F1
#
_entry.id   AF-A0AAU8DE88-F1
#
_cell.length_a   1.000
_cell.length_b   1.000
_cell.length_c   1.000
_cell.angle_alpha   90.00
_cell.angle_beta   90.00
_cell.angle_gamma   90.00
#
_symmetry.space_group_name_H-M   'P 1'
#
loop_
_entity.id
_entity.type
_entity.pdbx_description
1 polymer ?
#
loop_
_entity_poly.entity_id
_entity_poly.type
_entity_poly.pdbx_seq_one_letter_code
_entity_poly.pdbx_strand_id
1 'polypeptide(L)'
;MTRPLSFEQAKAQFVHRFTMDHVPAWAQQPAPNGQFYAPQFRSDREWYDKAKFHGESELATRNYCFSSGQSWPLGTWLDAPFRRIAA
;
A
#
# COMPACT_ATOMS: atom_id res chain seq x y z
N MET A 1 -16.51 15.35 -4.04
CA MET A 1 -16.31 14.85 -2.66
C MET A 1 -14.91 15.23 -2.24
N THR A 2 -14.77 16.03 -1.18
CA THR A 2 -13.45 16.40 -0.65
C THR A 2 -12.96 15.25 0.23
N ARG A 3 -11.79 14.67 -0.10
CA ARG A 3 -11.20 13.62 0.73
C ARG A 3 -10.74 14.20 2.06
N PRO A 4 -10.82 13.43 3.17
CA PRO A 4 -10.46 13.92 4.50
C PRO A 4 -8.95 14.15 4.67
N LEU A 5 -8.14 13.52 3.83
CA LEU A 5 -6.68 13.60 3.83
C LEU A 5 -6.21 13.96 2.42
N SER A 6 -5.29 14.90 2.30
CA SER A 6 -4.59 15.14 1.02
C SER A 6 -3.64 13.99 0.69
N PHE A 7 -3.20 13.91 -0.56
CA PHE A 7 -2.29 12.88 -1.03
C PHE A 7 -0.98 12.82 -0.24
N GLU A 8 -0.34 13.97 0.00
CA GLU A 8 0.92 14.04 0.74
C GLU A 8 0.74 13.71 2.23
N GLN A 9 -0.37 14.15 2.84
CA GLN A 9 -0.67 13.78 4.23
C GLN A 9 -0.90 12.27 4.36
N ALA A 10 -1.62 11.67 3.41
CA ALA A 10 -1.86 10.22 3.41
C ALA A 10 -0.54 9.44 3.29
N LYS A 11 0.37 9.85 2.39
CA LYS A 11 1.70 9.21 2.25
C LYS A 11 2.53 9.32 3.52
N ALA A 12 2.50 10.47 4.19
CA ALA A 12 3.23 10.68 5.45
C ALA A 12 2.66 9.84 6.60
N GLN A 13 1.34 9.69 6.65
CA GLN A 13 0.65 8.99 7.74
C GLN A 13 0.65 7.46 7.58
N PHE A 14 0.48 6.96 6.35
CA PHE A 14 0.36 5.52 6.06
C PHE A 14 1.65 4.98 5.45
N VAL A 15 2.69 4.87 6.28
CA VAL A 15 4.02 4.37 5.89
C VAL A 15 4.07 2.87 5.63
N HIS A 16 3.02 2.13 6.02
CA HIS A 16 2.90 0.68 5.80
C HIS A 16 2.18 0.32 4.50
N ARG A 17 1.73 1.30 3.71
CA ARG A 17 1.21 1.05 2.35
C ARG A 17 2.29 0.31 1.56
N PHE A 18 1.89 -0.58 0.65
CA PHE A 18 2.84 -1.25 -0.22
C PHE A 18 2.43 -1.04 -1.68
N THR A 19 3.20 -0.20 -2.35
CA THR A 19 3.03 0.15 -3.76
C THR A 19 4.37 -0.05 -4.48
N MET A 20 4.41 0.05 -5.81
CA MET A 20 5.71 0.02 -6.50
C MET A 20 6.53 1.29 -6.23
N ASP A 21 5.88 2.39 -5.84
CA ASP A 21 6.55 3.65 -5.49
C ASP A 21 7.11 3.65 -4.06
N HIS A 22 6.45 2.93 -3.14
CA HIS A 22 6.79 2.86 -1.72
C HIS A 22 6.85 1.42 -1.22
N VAL A 23 8.07 0.98 -0.86
CA VAL A 23 8.36 -0.35 -0.34
C VAL A 23 8.58 -0.27 1.17
N PRO A 24 7.64 -0.75 1.99
CA PRO A 24 7.79 -0.71 3.44
C PRO A 24 8.84 -1.73 3.90
N ALA A 25 9.55 -1.42 5.00
CA ALA A 25 10.64 -2.25 5.49
C ALA A 25 10.22 -3.72 5.77
N TRP A 26 8.98 -3.94 6.23
CA TRP A 26 8.47 -5.29 6.49
C TRP A 26 8.39 -6.16 5.24
N ALA A 27 8.24 -5.58 4.04
CA ALA A 27 8.13 -6.31 2.78
C ALA A 27 9.46 -6.91 2.31
N GLN A 28 10.57 -6.56 2.96
CA GLN A 28 11.88 -7.15 2.69
C GLN A 28 12.07 -8.51 3.36
N GLN A 29 11.17 -8.87 4.28
CA GLN A 29 11.21 -10.16 4.97
C GLN A 29 10.25 -11.14 4.29
N PRO A 30 10.60 -12.43 4.20
CA PRO A 30 9.69 -13.44 3.69
C PRO A 30 8.50 -13.62 4.66
N ALA A 31 7.35 -13.94 4.10
CA ALA A 31 6.17 -14.36 4.83
C ALA A 31 6.35 -15.79 5.39
N PRO A 32 5.47 -16.25 6.31
CA PRO A 32 5.58 -17.59 6.90
C PRO A 32 5.55 -18.76 5.89
N ASN A 33 5.04 -18.53 4.67
CA ASN A 33 5.05 -19.52 3.59
C ASN A 33 6.35 -19.54 2.77
N GLY A 34 7.36 -18.75 3.13
CA GLY A 34 8.65 -18.65 2.44
C GLY A 34 8.65 -17.73 1.20
N GLN A 35 7.51 -17.18 0.80
CA GLN A 35 7.40 -16.22 -0.30
C GLN A 35 7.46 -14.78 0.21
N PHE A 36 7.65 -13.82 -0.68
CA PHE A 36 7.61 -12.39 -0.35
C PHE A 36 6.26 -11.78 -0.74
N TYR A 37 5.80 -10.81 0.04
CA TYR A 37 4.60 -10.05 -0.32
C TYR A 37 4.86 -9.23 -1.58
N ALA A 38 3.87 -9.16 -2.46
CA ALA A 38 3.90 -8.28 -3.63
C ALA A 38 3.30 -6.89 -3.32
N PRO A 39 3.67 -5.84 -4.07
CA PRO A 39 2.97 -4.55 -4.03
C PRO A 39 1.46 -4.72 -4.28
N GLN A 40 0.64 -4.06 -3.47
CA GLN A 40 -0.82 -4.12 -3.59
C GLN A 40 -1.34 -3.27 -4.76
N PHE A 41 -0.67 -2.15 -5.02
CA PHE A 41 -1.03 -1.17 -6.04
C PHE A 41 0.19 -0.83 -6.90
N ARG A 42 -0.06 -0.41 -8.15
CA ARG A 42 1.00 0.01 -9.08
C ARG A 42 1.67 1.29 -8.62
N SER A 43 0.92 2.24 -8.06
CA SER A 43 1.47 3.53 -7.62
C SER A 43 0.86 4.01 -6.30
N ASP A 44 1.53 4.97 -5.66
CA ASP A 44 0.98 5.67 -4.50
C ASP A 44 -0.32 6.40 -4.88
N ARG A 45 -0.40 6.94 -6.11
CA ARG A 45 -1.61 7.61 -6.57
C ARG A 45 -2.79 6.65 -6.67
N GLU A 46 -2.57 5.47 -7.25
CA GLU A 46 -3.60 4.45 -7.33
C GLU A 46 -4.04 3.99 -5.94
N TRP A 47 -3.10 3.75 -5.03
CA TRP A 47 -3.41 3.45 -3.64
C TRP A 47 -4.28 4.52 -3.02
N TYR A 48 -3.91 5.80 -3.16
CA TYR A 48 -4.67 6.90 -2.60
C TYR A 48 -6.09 6.93 -3.16
N ASP A 49 -6.25 6.79 -4.48
CA ASP A 49 -7.55 6.85 -5.14
C ASP A 49 -8.48 5.69 -4.71
N LYS A 50 -7.93 4.51 -4.38
CA LYS A 50 -8.71 3.31 -4.05
C LYS A 50 -8.86 3.01 -2.55
N ALA A 51 -7.88 3.40 -1.74
CA ALA A 51 -7.92 3.21 -0.28
C ALA A 51 -9.05 4.04 0.33
N LYS A 52 -9.57 3.56 1.46
CA LYS A 52 -10.53 4.30 2.29
C LYS A 52 -9.84 4.77 3.55
N PHE A 53 -9.95 6.06 3.82
CA PHE A 53 -9.38 6.71 5.00
C PHE A 53 -10.43 6.89 6.10
N HIS A 54 -9.98 7.32 7.28
CA HIS A 54 -10.88 7.60 8.39
C HIS A 54 -11.97 8.61 7.98
N GLY A 55 -13.23 8.25 8.22
CA GLY A 55 -14.41 9.00 7.77
C GLY A 55 -14.96 8.56 6.41
N GLU A 56 -14.24 7.73 5.64
CA GLU A 56 -14.71 7.15 4.37
C GLU A 56 -15.15 5.68 4.51
N SER A 57 -14.71 4.99 5.58
CA SER A 57 -15.09 3.61 5.91
C SER A 57 -15.00 3.39 7.41
N GLU A 58 -15.90 2.59 7.97
CA GLU A 58 -15.88 2.18 9.39
C GLU A 58 -14.68 1.28 9.72
N LEU A 59 -14.12 0.61 8.70
CA LEU A 59 -12.91 -0.22 8.83
C LEU A 59 -11.63 0.63 8.87
N ALA A 60 -11.72 1.91 8.55
CA ALA A 60 -10.58 2.83 8.54
C ALA A 60 -10.54 3.65 9.84
N THR A 61 -9.44 3.52 10.57
CA THR A 61 -9.18 4.31 11.78
C THR A 61 -8.16 5.40 11.47
N ARG A 62 -7.87 6.26 12.45
CA ARG A 62 -6.88 7.33 12.29
C ARG A 62 -5.55 6.81 11.75
N ASN A 63 -5.05 5.67 12.22
CA ASN A 63 -3.72 5.16 11.84
C ASN A 63 -3.80 3.93 10.93
N TYR A 64 -5.00 3.55 10.50
CA TYR A 64 -5.22 2.39 9.63
C TYR A 64 -6.12 2.77 8.45
N CYS A 65 -5.60 2.67 7.23
CA CYS A 65 -6.42 2.79 6.02
C CYS A 65 -6.97 1.41 5.65
N PHE A 66 -8.22 1.38 5.18
CA PHE A 66 -8.79 0.18 4.60
C PHE A 66 -8.48 0.15 3.11
N SER A 67 -7.58 -0.74 2.71
CA SER A 67 -7.24 -0.95 1.30
C SER A 67 -8.25 -1.90 0.65
N SER A 68 -8.90 -1.45 -0.42
CA SER A 68 -9.80 -2.27 -1.25
C SER A 68 -9.48 -2.05 -2.73
N GLY A 69 -9.75 -3.04 -3.58
CA GLY A 69 -9.53 -2.92 -5.02
C GLY A 69 -8.05 -2.95 -5.45
N GLN A 70 -7.21 -3.63 -4.67
CA GLN A 70 -5.81 -3.90 -4.99
C GLN A 70 -5.68 -4.45 -6.41
N SER A 71 -4.76 -3.89 -7.18
CA SER A 71 -4.51 -4.33 -8.56
C SER A 71 -3.54 -5.50 -8.64
N TRP A 72 -2.73 -5.72 -7.60
CA TRP A 72 -1.71 -6.77 -7.55
C TRP A 72 -0.88 -6.85 -8.85
N PRO A 73 -0.18 -5.76 -9.24
CA PRO A 73 0.42 -5.64 -10.57
C PRO A 73 1.46 -6.71 -10.89
N LEU A 74 2.00 -7.38 -9.87
CA LEU A 74 3.01 -8.44 -9.97
C LEU A 74 2.50 -9.78 -9.39
N GLY A 75 1.19 -9.94 -9.20
CA GLY A 75 0.61 -11.04 -8.43
C GLY A 75 0.54 -10.74 -6.93
N THR A 76 0.16 -11.73 -6.12
CA THR A 76 0.03 -11.61 -4.65
C THR A 76 1.30 -12.00 -3.90
N TRP A 77 2.13 -12.85 -4.50
CA TRP A 77 3.36 -13.40 -3.94
C TRP A 77 4.51 -13.26 -4.93
N LEU A 78 5.72 -13.09 -4.40
CA LEU A 78 6.97 -13.00 -5.16
C LEU A 78 7.96 -14.04 -4.65
N ASP A 79 8.83 -14.52 -5.54
CA ASP A 79 9.92 -15.44 -5.19
C ASP A 79 11.13 -14.72 -4.55
N ALA A 80 11.17 -13.39 -4.64
CA ALA A 80 12.21 -12.53 -4.08
C ALA A 80 11.61 -11.19 -3.61
N PRO A 81 12.24 -10.47 -2.66
CA PRO A 81 11.71 -9.20 -2.17
C PRO A 81 11.66 -8.17 -3.30
N PHE A 82 10.53 -7.46 -3.40
CA PHE A 82 10.40 -6.37 -4.37
C PHE A 82 11.39 -5.25 -4.04
N ARG A 83 12.14 -4.81 -5.05
CA ARG A 83 13.05 -3.68 -4.96
C ARG A 83 12.58 -2.61 -5.93
N ARG A 84 12.38 -1.40 -5.42
CA ARG A 84 12.09 -0.25 -6.28
C ARG A 84 13.28 -0.02 -7.20
N ILE A 85 13.05 -0.08 -8.51
CA ILE A 85 14.07 0.30 -9.49
C ILE A 85 14.23 1.80 -9.35
N ALA A 86 15.41 2.26 -8.91
CA ALA A 86 15.75 3.67 -8.99
C ALA A 86 15.78 4.04 -10.48
N ALA A 87 14.90 4.95 -10.88
CA ALA A 87 14.99 5.62 -12.17
C ALA A 87 16.17 6.59 -12.16
#